data_AF-M5BW00-F1
#
_entry.id   AF-M5BW00-F1
#
_cell.length_a   1.000
_cell.length_b   1.000
_cell.length_c   1.000
_cell.angle_alpha   90.00
_cell.angle_beta   90.00
_cell.angle_gamma   90.00
#
_symmetry.space_group_name_H-M   'P 1'
#
loop_
_entity.id
_entity.type
_entity.pdbx_description
1 polymer ?
#
loop_
_entity_poly.entity_id
_entity_poly.type
_entity_poly.pdbx_seq_one_letter_code
_entity_poly.pdbx_strand_id
1 'polypeptide(L)'
;MANSHANRTIANHVRPDGSSYQAVVYDENTGGIMGYYTNQGYAEYSTWTRGQAWGIYGFAKMFNLTTQPHYLDTARRMAKVFLNRLPPDSIPPYDFDSPDPNRPADTSAATIGAEGLFILADAEAYGGNMTGANYYRKYGVKLLIDNFKFALKPTWDSILSNGTSNARRNNTNTGLVYGDYYALQAGNTMLKLGLASC
;
A
#
# COMPACT_ATOMS: atom_id res chain seq x y z
N MET A 1 -5.69 -18.38 -13.91
CA MET A 1 -6.56 -17.82 -12.86
C MET A 1 -6.01 -16.51 -12.28
N ALA A 2 -4.78 -16.48 -11.74
CA ALA A 2 -4.18 -15.27 -11.15
C ALA A 2 -4.18 -14.03 -12.07
N ASN A 3 -3.72 -14.17 -13.32
CA ASN A 3 -3.75 -13.06 -14.30
C ASN A 3 -5.16 -12.54 -14.58
N SER A 4 -6.14 -13.43 -14.69
CA SER A 4 -7.54 -13.06 -14.91
C SER A 4 -8.09 -12.25 -13.74
N HIS A 5 -7.79 -12.67 -12.51
CA HIS A 5 -8.19 -11.93 -11.31
C HIS A 5 -7.52 -10.55 -11.28
N ALA A 6 -6.20 -10.48 -11.46
CA ALA A 6 -5.46 -9.22 -11.45
C ALA A 6 -5.96 -8.25 -12.53
N ASN A 7 -6.21 -8.73 -13.76
CA ASN A 7 -6.77 -7.90 -14.84
C ASN A 7 -8.16 -7.36 -14.49
N ARG A 8 -9.03 -8.19 -13.88
CA ARG A 8 -10.36 -7.73 -13.43
C ARG A 8 -10.24 -6.71 -12.29
N THR A 9 -9.27 -6.89 -11.39
CA THR A 9 -8.98 -5.93 -10.32
C THR A 9 -8.48 -4.60 -10.89
N ILE A 10 -7.61 -4.59 -11.90
CA ILE A 10 -7.22 -3.33 -12.59
C ILE A 10 -8.44 -2.63 -13.17
N ALA A 11 -9.28 -3.37 -13.89
CA ALA A 11 -10.41 -2.80 -14.60
C ALA A 11 -11.45 -2.15 -13.66
N ASN A 12 -11.65 -2.72 -12.47
CA ASN A 12 -12.81 -2.38 -11.65
C ASN A 12 -12.46 -1.85 -10.25
N HIS A 13 -11.33 -2.24 -9.65
CA HIS A 13 -10.94 -1.70 -8.33
C HIS A 13 -10.11 -0.42 -8.45
N VAL A 14 -9.32 -0.26 -9.52
CA VAL A 14 -8.46 0.91 -9.71
C VAL A 14 -9.22 2.00 -10.46
N ARG A 15 -9.37 3.16 -9.82
CA ARG A 15 -10.04 4.33 -10.39
C ARG A 15 -9.17 5.00 -11.46
N PRO A 16 -9.74 5.84 -12.34
CA PRO A 16 -8.97 6.52 -13.39
C PRO A 16 -7.80 7.37 -12.87
N ASP A 17 -7.92 7.95 -11.67
CA ASP A 17 -6.88 8.75 -11.04
C ASP A 17 -5.76 7.91 -10.39
N GLY A 18 -5.92 6.58 -10.30
CA GLY A 18 -5.01 5.66 -9.65
C GLY A 18 -5.33 5.35 -8.19
N SER A 19 -6.37 5.96 -7.60
CA SER A 19 -6.89 5.55 -6.30
C SER A 19 -7.66 4.22 -6.43
N SER A 20 -8.09 3.63 -5.31
CA SER A 20 -8.74 2.31 -5.34
C SER A 20 -10.00 2.23 -4.47
N TYR A 21 -10.97 1.46 -4.96
CA TYR A 21 -12.06 0.95 -4.15
C TYR A 21 -11.58 -0.18 -3.24
N GLN A 22 -12.18 -0.32 -2.06
CA GLN A 22 -11.89 -1.46 -1.20
C GLN A 22 -12.51 -2.76 -1.76
N ALA A 23 -13.76 -2.71 -2.20
CA ALA A 23 -14.48 -3.88 -2.71
C ALA A 23 -15.35 -3.53 -3.92
N VAL A 24 -15.39 -4.44 -4.88
CA VAL A 24 -16.32 -4.44 -6.01
C VAL A 24 -17.20 -5.68 -5.91
N VAL A 25 -18.52 -5.49 -5.95
CA VAL A 25 -19.48 -6.60 -5.98
C VAL A 25 -19.88 -6.87 -7.41
N TYR A 26 -19.83 -8.15 -7.79
CA TYR A 26 -20.21 -8.61 -9.11
C TYR A 26 -21.47 -9.46 -9.03
N ASP A 27 -22.30 -9.37 -10.06
CA ASP A 27 -23.38 -10.31 -10.30
C ASP A 27 -22.79 -11.68 -10.64
N GLU A 28 -23.20 -12.72 -9.91
CA GLU A 28 -22.60 -14.06 -10.00
C GLU A 28 -22.87 -14.77 -11.34
N ASN A 29 -23.94 -14.38 -12.04
CA ASN A 29 -24.37 -15.03 -13.28
C ASN A 29 -23.79 -14.33 -14.52
N THR A 30 -23.68 -13.01 -14.48
CA THR A 30 -23.28 -12.17 -15.63
C THR A 30 -21.87 -11.61 -15.49
N GLY A 31 -21.32 -11.55 -14.28
CA GLY A 31 -20.06 -10.86 -13.98
C GLY A 31 -20.16 -9.33 -14.06
N GLY A 32 -21.35 -8.76 -14.23
CA GLY A 32 -21.59 -7.31 -14.23
C GLY A 32 -21.29 -6.68 -12.86
N ILE A 33 -20.87 -5.41 -12.83
CA ILE A 33 -20.64 -4.70 -11.57
C ILE A 33 -21.99 -4.30 -10.97
N MET A 34 -22.24 -4.71 -9.73
CA MET A 34 -23.43 -4.31 -8.98
C MET A 34 -23.18 -3.06 -8.12
N GLY A 35 -21.95 -2.87 -7.65
CA GLY A 35 -21.61 -1.71 -6.83
C GLY A 35 -20.22 -1.74 -6.23
N TYR A 36 -19.85 -0.63 -5.61
CA TYR A 36 -18.60 -0.42 -4.90
C TYR A 36 -18.88 -0.25 -3.42
N TYR A 37 -18.08 -0.90 -2.57
CA TYR A 37 -18.31 -0.91 -1.14
C TYR A 37 -17.01 -0.72 -0.36
N THR A 38 -17.17 -0.28 0.88
CA THR A 38 -16.12 -0.23 1.86
C THR A 38 -16.63 -0.76 3.20
N ASN A 39 -15.81 -1.55 3.90
CA ASN A 39 -16.07 -2.01 5.27
C ASN A 39 -15.02 -1.47 6.26
N GLN A 40 -13.91 -0.91 5.75
CA GLN A 40 -12.80 -0.40 6.56
C GLN A 40 -12.40 1.04 6.20
N GLY A 41 -12.60 1.46 4.94
CA GLY A 41 -12.37 2.83 4.52
C GLY A 41 -13.44 3.80 5.03
N TYR A 42 -13.17 5.10 4.90
CA TYR A 42 -14.06 6.16 5.35
C TYR A 42 -15.40 6.18 4.60
N ALA A 43 -15.39 6.04 3.27
CA ALA A 43 -16.57 6.02 2.39
C ALA A 43 -16.33 5.11 1.18
N GLU A 44 -17.38 4.75 0.44
CA GLU A 44 -17.28 3.84 -0.72
C GLU A 44 -16.30 4.36 -1.78
N TYR A 45 -16.28 5.69 -1.96
CA TYR A 45 -15.39 6.39 -2.90
C TYR A 45 -14.14 6.98 -2.24
N SER A 46 -13.92 6.71 -0.94
CA SER A 46 -12.68 7.10 -0.27
C SER A 46 -11.51 6.20 -0.65
N THR A 47 -10.31 6.60 -0.27
CA THR A 47 -9.07 5.86 -0.51
C THR A 47 -8.53 5.36 0.83
N TRP A 48 -8.96 4.16 1.20
CA TRP A 48 -8.44 3.43 2.34
C TRP A 48 -6.94 3.13 2.12
N THR A 49 -6.08 3.62 3.00
CA THR A 49 -4.63 3.68 2.72
C THR A 49 -3.99 2.31 2.63
N ARG A 50 -4.39 1.35 3.48
CA ARG A 50 -3.94 -0.03 3.37
C ARG A 50 -4.44 -0.72 2.09
N GLY A 51 -5.66 -0.41 1.63
CA GLY A 51 -6.17 -0.89 0.34
C GLY A 51 -5.30 -0.40 -0.83
N GLN A 52 -4.95 0.88 -0.79
CA GLN A 52 -4.04 1.47 -1.78
C GLN A 52 -2.64 0.82 -1.72
N ALA A 53 -2.10 0.59 -0.51
CA ALA A 53 -0.82 -0.09 -0.32
C ALA A 53 -0.83 -1.53 -0.85
N TRP A 54 -1.94 -2.27 -0.67
CA TRP A 54 -2.11 -3.60 -1.27
C TRP A 54 -2.05 -3.59 -2.78
N GLY A 55 -2.66 -2.58 -3.42
CA GLY A 55 -2.59 -2.45 -4.87
C GLY A 55 -1.18 -2.19 -5.37
N ILE A 56 -0.41 -1.32 -4.69
CA ILE A 56 1.00 -1.06 -5.03
C ILE A 56 1.82 -2.36 -4.93
N TYR A 57 1.78 -3.01 -3.77
CA TYR A 57 2.52 -4.25 -3.53
C TYR A 57 2.09 -5.36 -4.50
N GLY A 58 0.79 -5.57 -4.65
CA GLY A 58 0.22 -6.65 -5.44
C GLY A 58 0.53 -6.50 -6.93
N PHE A 59 0.34 -5.32 -7.51
CA PHE A 59 0.63 -5.12 -8.93
C PHE A 59 2.13 -5.08 -9.23
N ALA A 60 2.97 -4.57 -8.32
CA ALA A 60 4.42 -4.68 -8.47
C ALA A 60 4.88 -6.16 -8.45
N LYS A 61 4.33 -6.98 -7.53
CA LYS A 61 4.57 -8.44 -7.53
C LYS A 61 4.07 -9.12 -8.80
N MET A 62 2.88 -8.75 -9.30
CA MET A 62 2.36 -9.31 -10.55
C MET A 62 3.26 -9.00 -11.74
N PHE A 63 3.85 -7.80 -11.80
CA PHE A 63 4.88 -7.51 -12.80
C PHE A 63 6.10 -8.40 -12.64
N ASN A 64 6.67 -8.54 -11.44
CA ASN A 64 7.84 -9.40 -11.23
C ASN A 64 7.58 -10.88 -11.59
N LEU A 65 6.34 -11.36 -11.44
CA LEU A 65 5.96 -12.74 -11.74
C LEU A 65 5.63 -12.99 -13.21
N THR A 66 5.23 -11.96 -13.96
CA THR A 66 4.65 -12.13 -15.31
C THR A 66 5.30 -11.28 -16.39
N THR A 67 6.06 -10.25 -16.00
CA THR A 67 6.68 -9.24 -16.86
C THR A 67 5.68 -8.47 -17.73
N GLN A 68 4.37 -8.54 -17.44
CA GLN A 68 3.36 -7.83 -18.23
C GLN A 68 3.32 -6.33 -17.88
N PRO A 69 3.58 -5.41 -18.84
CA PRO A 69 3.80 -3.98 -18.55
C PRO A 69 2.63 -3.27 -17.85
N HIS A 70 1.40 -3.67 -18.12
CA HIS A 70 0.22 -3.02 -17.53
C HIS A 70 0.12 -3.19 -16.00
N TYR A 71 0.75 -4.21 -15.43
CA TYR A 71 0.89 -4.34 -13.98
C TYR A 71 1.86 -3.31 -13.40
N LEU A 72 3.00 -3.09 -14.07
CA LEU A 72 3.95 -2.06 -13.68
C LEU A 72 3.31 -0.67 -13.76
N ASP A 73 2.59 -0.38 -14.85
CA ASP A 73 1.88 0.89 -15.03
C ASP A 73 0.78 1.10 -13.98
N THR A 74 0.11 0.03 -13.58
CA THR A 74 -0.89 0.12 -12.49
C THR A 74 -0.22 0.38 -11.15
N ALA A 75 0.86 -0.33 -10.82
CA ALA A 75 1.61 -0.09 -9.59
C ALA A 75 2.14 1.35 -9.51
N ARG A 76 2.67 1.90 -10.62
CA ARG A 76 3.11 3.30 -10.74
C ARG A 76 1.97 4.28 -10.45
N ARG A 77 0.80 4.11 -11.08
CA ARG A 77 -0.36 4.99 -10.87
C ARG A 77 -0.81 4.97 -9.41
N MET A 78 -0.88 3.77 -8.82
CA MET A 78 -1.29 3.63 -7.42
C MET A 78 -0.26 4.22 -6.45
N ALA A 79 1.03 4.02 -6.72
CA ALA A 79 2.13 4.59 -5.92
C ALA A 79 2.15 6.12 -5.99
N LYS A 80 1.90 6.70 -7.16
CA LYS A 80 1.79 8.15 -7.34
C LYS A 80 0.69 8.74 -6.45
N VAL A 81 -0.50 8.13 -6.43
CA VAL A 81 -1.61 8.58 -5.56
C VAL A 81 -1.22 8.46 -4.09
N PHE A 82 -0.66 7.33 -3.68
CA PHE A 82 -0.27 7.11 -2.29
C PHE A 82 0.75 8.16 -1.82
N LEU A 83 1.85 8.32 -2.57
CA LEU A 83 2.93 9.26 -2.21
C LEU A 83 2.49 10.72 -2.23
N ASN A 84 1.67 11.13 -3.21
CA ASN A 84 1.19 12.51 -3.30
C ASN A 84 0.20 12.88 -2.17
N ARG A 85 -0.44 11.89 -1.56
CA ARG A 85 -1.45 12.08 -0.50
C ARG A 85 -0.91 11.83 0.90
N LEU A 86 0.34 11.41 1.05
CA LEU A 86 0.98 11.28 2.35
C LEU A 86 1.07 12.65 3.04
N PRO A 87 0.81 12.72 4.37
CA PRO A 87 1.08 13.92 5.14
C PRO A 87 2.60 14.22 5.19
N PRO A 88 3.01 15.43 5.64
CA PRO A 88 4.42 15.83 5.70
C PRO A 88 5.31 14.90 6.55
N ASP A 89 4.75 14.32 7.61
CA ASP A 89 5.41 13.33 8.48
C ASP A 89 5.53 11.93 7.85
N SER A 90 4.95 11.74 6.65
CA SER A 90 4.91 10.48 5.90
C SER A 90 4.18 9.34 6.61
N ILE A 91 3.36 9.64 7.63
CA ILE A 91 2.55 8.63 8.31
C ILE A 91 1.18 8.56 7.63
N PRO A 92 0.83 7.43 6.97
CA PRO A 92 -0.48 7.31 6.36
C PRO A 92 -1.58 7.37 7.43
N PRO A 93 -2.65 8.16 7.22
CA PRO A 93 -3.88 7.97 8.00
C PRO A 93 -4.49 6.61 7.64
N TYR A 94 -5.52 6.16 8.35
CA TYR A 94 -6.28 4.97 7.93
C TYR A 94 -6.96 5.16 6.56
N ASP A 95 -7.34 6.40 6.23
CA ASP A 95 -7.99 6.76 4.97
C ASP A 95 -7.59 8.19 4.56
N PHE A 96 -7.24 8.39 3.29
CA PHE A 96 -6.81 9.70 2.81
C PHE A 96 -7.93 10.73 2.68
N ASP A 97 -9.18 10.30 2.55
CA ASP A 97 -10.36 11.16 2.35
C ASP A 97 -11.16 11.38 3.65
N SER A 98 -10.76 10.77 4.77
CA SER A 98 -11.37 11.04 6.08
C SER A 98 -11.18 12.52 6.45
N PRO A 99 -12.25 13.28 6.75
CA PRO A 99 -12.17 14.72 7.04
C PRO A 99 -11.65 15.04 8.44
N ASP A 100 -11.61 14.03 9.33
CA ASP A 100 -11.10 14.18 10.68
C ASP A 100 -9.61 14.58 10.66
N PRO A 101 -9.24 15.76 11.19
CA PRO A 101 -7.84 16.19 11.27
C PRO A 101 -7.00 15.31 12.20
N ASN A 102 -7.64 14.61 13.15
CA ASN A 102 -7.03 13.69 14.10
C ASN A 102 -7.25 12.23 13.71
N ARG A 103 -7.56 11.98 12.42
CA ARG A 103 -7.79 10.64 11.88
C ARG A 103 -6.63 9.70 12.27
N PRO A 104 -6.94 8.48 12.77
CA PRO A 104 -5.92 7.58 13.27
C PRO A 104 -4.95 7.18 12.17
N ALA A 105 -3.68 7.01 12.54
CA ALA A 105 -2.66 6.47 11.65
C ALA A 105 -2.96 5.02 11.27
N ASP A 106 -2.35 4.58 10.17
CA ASP A 106 -2.26 3.18 9.83
C ASP A 106 -0.82 2.81 9.45
N THR A 107 -0.06 2.45 10.48
CA THR A 107 1.34 2.07 10.37
C THR A 107 1.57 0.82 9.53
N SER A 108 0.54 -0.02 9.37
CA SER A 108 0.60 -1.17 8.47
C SER A 108 0.54 -0.77 6.98
N ALA A 109 -0.22 0.28 6.64
CA ALA A 109 -0.23 0.81 5.27
C ALA A 109 1.16 1.35 4.88
N ALA A 110 1.89 1.93 5.84
CA ALA A 110 3.25 2.42 5.60
C ALA A 110 4.22 1.29 5.29
N THR A 111 4.20 0.19 6.06
CA THR A 111 5.13 -0.94 5.85
C THR A 111 4.82 -1.71 4.58
N ILE A 112 3.54 -1.96 4.28
CA ILE A 112 3.10 -2.58 3.02
C ILE A 112 3.48 -1.68 1.83
N GLY A 113 3.22 -0.37 1.97
CA GLY A 113 3.56 0.63 0.95
C GLY A 113 5.06 0.67 0.68
N ALA A 114 5.89 0.69 1.73
CA ALA A 114 7.35 0.71 1.60
C ALA A 114 7.87 -0.53 0.87
N GLU A 115 7.42 -1.74 1.25
CA GLU A 115 7.78 -2.97 0.54
C GLU A 115 7.32 -2.93 -0.93
N GLY A 116 6.09 -2.45 -1.19
CA GLY A 116 5.59 -2.28 -2.55
C GLY A 116 6.45 -1.32 -3.39
N LEU A 117 6.93 -0.22 -2.80
CA LEU A 117 7.83 0.73 -3.44
C LEU A 117 9.21 0.12 -3.73
N PHE A 118 9.74 -0.73 -2.85
CA PHE A 118 11.01 -1.43 -3.12
C PHE A 118 10.91 -2.43 -4.26
N ILE A 119 9.83 -3.21 -4.32
CA ILE A 119 9.57 -4.13 -5.44
C ILE A 119 9.39 -3.33 -6.73
N LEU A 120 8.64 -2.23 -6.67
CA LEU A 120 8.45 -1.33 -7.81
C LEU A 120 9.79 -0.73 -8.28
N ALA A 121 10.69 -0.36 -7.36
CA ALA A 121 12.00 0.14 -7.70
C ALA A 121 12.85 -0.90 -8.46
N ASP A 122 12.80 -2.15 -8.04
CA ASP A 122 13.49 -3.26 -8.71
C ASP A 122 12.91 -3.50 -10.12
N ALA A 123 11.58 -3.44 -10.25
CA ALA A 123 10.89 -3.52 -11.54
C ALA A 123 11.29 -2.38 -12.51
N GLU A 124 11.40 -1.14 -12.00
CA GLU A 124 11.89 0.00 -12.78
C GLU A 124 13.33 -0.20 -13.23
N ALA A 125 14.20 -0.69 -12.33
CA ALA A 125 15.60 -0.96 -12.64
C ALA A 125 15.74 -2.05 -13.72
N TYR A 126 14.96 -3.12 -13.61
CA TYR A 126 14.87 -4.19 -14.61
C TYR A 126 14.46 -3.65 -15.99
N GLY A 127 13.51 -2.71 -16.03
CA GLY A 127 13.09 -2.03 -17.26
C GLY A 127 14.03 -0.92 -17.75
N GLY A 128 15.19 -0.70 -17.10
CA GLY A 128 16.16 0.32 -17.47
C GLY A 128 15.84 1.75 -16.98
N ASN A 129 14.77 1.95 -16.20
CA ASN A 129 14.38 3.25 -15.66
C ASN A 129 15.03 3.52 -14.29
N MET A 130 16.30 3.87 -14.29
CA MET A 130 17.03 4.08 -13.03
C MET A 130 16.57 5.31 -12.23
N THR A 131 16.04 6.33 -12.92
CA THR A 131 15.45 7.50 -12.24
C THR A 131 14.20 7.10 -11.45
N GLY A 132 13.31 6.29 -12.04
CA GLY A 132 12.15 5.72 -11.33
C GLY A 132 12.58 4.80 -10.18
N ALA A 133 13.56 3.93 -10.41
CA ALA A 133 14.10 3.05 -9.38
C ALA A 133 14.61 3.83 -8.16
N ASN A 134 15.44 4.85 -8.39
CA ASN A 134 15.98 5.69 -7.32
C ASN A 134 14.90 6.51 -6.61
N TYR A 135 13.89 6.98 -7.34
CA TYR A 135 12.73 7.65 -6.77
C TYR A 135 12.01 6.73 -5.77
N TYR A 136 11.64 5.51 -6.18
CA TYR A 136 10.90 4.61 -5.29
C TYR A 136 11.75 4.07 -4.14
N ARG A 137 13.06 3.83 -4.33
CA ARG A 137 13.99 3.51 -3.22
C ARG A 137 13.98 4.62 -2.18
N LYS A 138 14.15 5.88 -2.59
CA LYS A 138 14.17 7.04 -1.70
C LYS A 138 12.88 7.12 -0.87
N TYR A 139 11.72 7.05 -1.50
CA TYR A 139 10.44 7.17 -0.80
C TYR A 139 10.09 5.92 0.02
N GLY A 140 10.47 4.72 -0.42
CA GLY A 140 10.33 3.49 0.37
C GLY A 140 11.14 3.55 1.66
N VAL A 141 12.41 3.99 1.59
CA VAL A 141 13.27 4.17 2.78
C VAL A 141 12.68 5.22 3.71
N LYS A 142 12.30 6.39 3.18
CA LYS A 142 11.70 7.47 3.98
C LYS A 142 10.44 6.98 4.71
N LEU A 143 9.52 6.35 3.99
CA LEU A 143 8.27 5.84 4.55
C LEU A 143 8.52 4.82 5.66
N LEU A 144 9.45 3.88 5.47
CA LEU A 144 9.77 2.87 6.47
C LEU A 144 10.41 3.50 7.73
N ILE A 145 11.42 4.34 7.54
CA ILE A 145 12.16 4.96 8.65
C ILE A 145 11.27 5.89 9.47
N ASP A 146 10.47 6.74 8.82
CA ASP A 146 9.57 7.64 9.53
C ASP A 146 8.49 6.86 10.29
N ASN A 147 7.98 5.77 9.71
CA ASN A 147 7.05 4.88 10.38
C ASN A 147 7.66 4.20 11.61
N PHE A 148 8.91 3.72 11.55
CA PHE A 148 9.60 3.18 12.73
C PHE A 148 9.83 4.25 13.81
N LYS A 149 10.23 5.47 13.45
CA LYS A 149 10.39 6.57 14.42
C LYS A 149 9.08 6.91 15.12
N PHE A 150 7.96 6.84 14.40
CA PHE A 150 6.64 7.12 14.93
C PHE A 150 6.08 5.97 15.78
N ALA A 151 6.28 4.72 15.36
CA ALA A 151 5.49 3.58 15.83
C ALA A 151 6.29 2.50 16.57
N LEU A 152 7.63 2.53 16.60
CA LEU A 152 8.40 1.54 17.35
C LEU A 152 8.05 1.62 18.85
N LYS A 153 7.50 0.54 19.39
CA LYS A 153 7.02 0.53 20.78
C LYS A 153 7.36 -0.79 21.48
N PRO A 154 8.58 -0.91 22.05
CA PRO A 154 9.04 -2.16 22.69
C PRO A 154 8.20 -2.64 23.87
N THR A 155 7.32 -1.80 24.41
CA THR A 155 6.39 -2.17 25.49
C THR A 155 5.14 -2.89 24.99
N TRP A 156 4.95 -3.02 23.67
CA TRP A 156 3.85 -3.75 23.06
C TRP A 156 4.31 -5.15 22.62
N ASP A 157 3.37 -6.07 22.52
CA ASP A 157 3.65 -7.41 21.98
C ASP A 157 3.95 -7.38 20.47
N SER A 158 3.55 -6.30 19.79
CA SER A 158 3.90 -6.02 18.39
C SER A 158 5.12 -5.11 18.28
N ILE A 159 5.84 -5.20 17.16
CA ILE A 159 6.98 -4.32 16.85
C ILE A 159 6.50 -2.89 16.70
N LEU A 160 5.41 -2.69 15.94
CA LEU A 160 4.84 -1.39 15.63
C LEU A 160 3.52 -1.17 16.37
N SER A 161 3.33 0.04 16.88
CA SER A 161 2.06 0.53 17.42
C SER A 161 1.25 1.30 16.37
N ASN A 162 0.13 1.91 16.80
CA ASN A 162 -0.63 2.88 16.00
C ASN A 162 -1.17 2.34 14.66
N GLY A 163 -1.36 1.02 14.54
CA GLY A 163 -2.05 0.41 13.42
C GLY A 163 -3.57 0.60 13.53
N THR A 164 -4.26 0.65 12.38
CA THR A 164 -5.72 0.71 12.36
C THR A 164 -6.28 -0.52 11.65
N SER A 165 -6.87 -1.46 12.40
CA SER A 165 -7.51 -2.65 11.82
C SER A 165 -8.81 -2.29 11.13
N ASN A 166 -9.70 -1.56 11.82
CA ASN A 166 -10.98 -1.11 11.30
C ASN A 166 -11.45 0.13 12.06
N ALA A 167 -11.30 1.31 11.44
CA ALA A 167 -11.70 2.58 12.05
C ALA A 167 -13.22 2.65 12.32
N ARG A 168 -14.05 2.11 11.43
CA ARG A 168 -15.52 2.09 11.58
C ARG A 168 -15.99 1.28 12.80
N ARG A 169 -15.15 0.39 13.30
CA ARG A 169 -15.40 -0.43 14.49
C ARG A 169 -14.57 -0.01 15.70
N ASN A 170 -14.00 1.20 15.68
CA ASN A 170 -13.11 1.72 16.73
C ASN A 170 -11.94 0.79 17.06
N ASN A 171 -11.50 -0.04 16.10
CA ASN A 171 -10.30 -0.87 16.24
C ASN A 171 -9.12 -0.14 15.58
N THR A 172 -8.68 0.89 16.29
CA THR A 172 -7.61 1.82 15.94
C THR A 172 -6.55 1.79 17.04
N ASN A 173 -5.35 2.30 16.76
CA ASN A 173 -4.26 2.35 17.73
C ASN A 173 -3.97 0.97 18.35
N THR A 174 -3.77 -0.04 17.50
CA THR A 174 -3.47 -1.43 17.90
C THR A 174 -2.22 -1.94 17.20
N GLY A 175 -1.59 -2.97 17.78
CA GLY A 175 -0.58 -3.78 17.10
C GLY A 175 -1.24 -4.61 16.02
N LEU A 176 -0.56 -4.76 14.88
CA LEU A 176 -1.05 -5.52 13.74
C LEU A 176 0.04 -6.47 13.25
N VAL A 177 -0.20 -7.78 13.36
CA VAL A 177 0.76 -8.82 12.96
C VAL A 177 1.22 -8.68 11.51
N TYR A 178 0.31 -8.27 10.61
CA TYR A 178 0.68 -8.01 9.21
C TYR A 178 1.50 -6.73 9.07
N GLY A 179 1.27 -5.71 9.90
CA GLY A 179 2.12 -4.51 9.93
C GLY A 179 3.58 -4.86 10.27
N ASP A 180 3.77 -5.70 11.30
CA ASP A 180 5.08 -6.19 11.73
C ASP A 180 5.74 -7.10 10.67
N TYR A 181 4.97 -8.01 10.07
CA TYR A 181 5.46 -8.86 8.98
C TYR A 181 6.05 -8.02 7.83
N TYR A 182 5.30 -7.02 7.36
CA TYR A 182 5.78 -6.15 6.28
C TYR A 182 6.90 -5.21 6.72
N ALA A 183 6.99 -4.86 8.02
CA ALA A 183 8.12 -4.12 8.55
C ALA A 183 9.43 -4.91 8.40
N LEU A 184 9.41 -6.18 8.82
CA LEU A 184 10.55 -7.10 8.68
C LEU A 184 10.85 -7.40 7.22
N GLN A 185 9.82 -7.63 6.40
CA GLN A 185 10.00 -7.86 4.98
C GLN A 185 10.67 -6.66 4.29
N ALA A 186 10.16 -5.45 4.51
CA ALA A 186 10.70 -4.22 3.94
C ALA A 186 12.15 -3.96 4.40
N GLY A 187 12.44 -4.19 5.69
CA GLY A 187 13.80 -4.08 6.23
C GLY A 187 14.78 -5.06 5.56
N ASN A 188 14.35 -6.32 5.37
CA ASN A 188 15.15 -7.31 4.64
C ASN A 188 15.35 -6.93 3.17
N THR A 189 14.33 -6.38 2.51
CA THR A 189 14.44 -5.88 1.13
C THR A 189 15.41 -4.71 1.05
N MET A 190 15.40 -3.78 2.01
CA MET A 190 16.39 -2.69 2.07
C MET A 190 17.83 -3.21 2.16
N LEU A 191 18.09 -4.21 3.00
CA LEU A 191 19.42 -4.82 3.12
C LEU A 191 19.86 -5.47 1.80
N LYS A 192 18.97 -6.22 1.14
CA LYS A 192 19.26 -6.86 -0.16
C LYS A 192 19.54 -5.85 -1.27
N LEU A 193 18.88 -4.70 -1.23
CA LEU A 193 19.10 -3.60 -2.18
C LEU A 193 20.33 -2.74 -1.85
N GLY A 194 21.07 -3.04 -0.77
CA GLY A 194 22.22 -2.24 -0.34
C GLY A 194 21.85 -0.84 0.16
N LEU A 195 20.60 -0.65 0.59
CA LEU A 195 20.08 0.64 1.08
C LEU A 195 20.34 0.87 2.57
N ALA A 196 20.86 -0.15 3.27
CA ALA A 196 21.29 -0.10 4.66
C ALA A 196 22.49 -1.03 4.86
N SER A 197 23.30 -0.73 5.87
CA SER A 197 24.41 -1.57 6.35
C SER A 197 24.22 -1.84 7.84
N CYS A 198 24.51 -3.07 8.26
CA CYS A 198 24.54 -3.45 9.68
C CYS A 198 25.86 -3.02 10.35
#